data_AF-A0A957K3L6-F1
#
_entry.id   AF-A0A957K3L6-F1
#
_cell.length_a   1.000
_cell.length_b   1.000
_cell.length_c   1.000
_cell.angle_alpha   90.00
_cell.angle_beta   90.00
_cell.angle_gamma   90.00
#
_symmetry.space_group_name_H-M   'P 1'
#
loop_
_entity.id
_entity.type
_entity.pdbx_description
1 polymer ?
#
loop_
_entity_poly.entity_id
_entity_poly.type
_entity_poly.pdbx_seq_one_letter_code
_entity_poly.pdbx_strand_id
1 'polypeptide(L)'
;SPVTVSWSIPMAPDTDFVVSGPAGTVPGSFAYDAAGQTVTFTPAAPLEPGTTYDVTIAGASSVGVPGGDSGVQQVGVTTQFATISIEAQMADLFYEIGDRIADGTLNPLAGALLQQKLLFSYFALQINRPDKAILYLEAFIYKVEKYEWHGLISPDLAADWTARAQSLITQISAQ
;
A
#
# COMPACT_ATOMS: atom_id res chain seq x y z
N SER A 1 3.82 2.60 2.40
CA SER A 1 4.30 3.57 1.38
C SER A 1 4.29 4.97 1.96
N PRO A 2 5.21 5.86 1.54
CA PRO A 2 5.14 7.27 1.92
C PRO A 2 3.88 7.93 1.37
N VAL A 3 3.38 8.97 2.06
CA VAL A 3 2.26 9.80 1.61
C VAL A 3 2.84 11.11 1.08
N THR A 4 2.46 11.51 -0.14
CA THR A 4 3.01 12.72 -0.79
C THR A 4 1.96 13.79 -1.03
N VAL A 5 2.35 15.03 -0.83
CA VAL A 5 1.55 16.23 -1.15
C VAL A 5 2.37 17.10 -2.11
N SER A 6 1.75 17.60 -3.18
CA SER A 6 2.40 18.48 -4.15
C SER A 6 1.68 19.82 -4.29
N TRP A 7 2.43 20.89 -4.53
CA TRP A 7 1.91 22.21 -4.87
C TRP A 7 2.23 22.59 -6.31
N SER A 8 1.52 23.58 -6.84
CA SER A 8 1.77 24.17 -8.17
C SER A 8 2.81 25.30 -8.15
N ILE A 9 3.16 25.80 -6.95
CA ILE A 9 4.25 26.77 -6.72
C ILE A 9 5.08 26.37 -5.48
N PRO A 10 6.36 26.80 -5.39
CA PRO A 10 7.17 26.60 -4.20
C PRO A 10 6.56 27.22 -2.93
N MET A 11 6.63 26.47 -1.83
CA MET A 11 6.14 26.86 -0.50
C MET A 11 7.31 26.87 0.48
N ALA A 12 7.20 27.66 1.54
CA ALA A 12 8.20 27.70 2.58
C ALA A 12 8.12 26.40 3.43
N PRO A 13 9.26 25.90 3.95
CA PRO A 13 9.31 24.62 4.65
C PRO A 13 8.62 24.63 6.02
N ASP A 14 8.27 25.81 6.54
CA ASP A 14 7.46 26.02 7.74
C ASP A 14 5.98 25.79 7.41
N THR A 15 5.60 24.53 7.30
CA THR A 15 4.22 24.12 7.11
C THR A 15 3.85 23.10 8.17
N ASP A 16 2.67 23.27 8.77
CA ASP A 16 2.08 22.30 9.68
C ASP A 16 1.47 21.18 8.87
N PHE A 17 2.06 19.99 8.97
CA PHE A 17 1.53 18.76 8.40
C PHE A 17 1.10 17.81 9.49
N VAL A 18 -0.16 17.40 9.44
CA VAL A 18 -0.72 16.42 10.36
C VAL A 18 -1.37 15.32 9.54
N VAL A 19 -0.94 14.09 9.77
CA VAL A 19 -1.68 12.90 9.33
C VAL A 19 -2.38 12.33 10.55
N SER A 20 -3.69 12.12 10.47
CA SER A 20 -4.50 11.53 11.54
C SER A 20 -5.35 10.38 11.01
N GLY A 21 -5.48 9.34 11.83
CA GLY A 21 -6.40 8.22 11.59
C GLY A 21 -7.40 8.07 12.74
N PRO A 22 -8.15 6.96 12.79
CA PRO A 22 -9.15 6.71 13.83
C PRO A 22 -8.59 6.72 15.26
N ALA A 23 -7.32 6.35 15.43
CA ALA A 23 -6.62 6.35 16.72
C ALA A 23 -5.98 7.71 17.08
N GLY A 24 -6.15 8.75 16.25
CA GLY A 24 -5.55 10.07 16.42
C GLY A 24 -4.38 10.32 15.47
N THR A 25 -3.47 11.22 15.85
CA THR A 25 -2.31 11.61 15.03
C THR A 25 -1.38 10.43 14.78
N VAL A 26 -1.01 10.21 13.52
CA VAL A 26 -0.07 9.17 13.09
C VAL A 26 1.36 9.67 13.29
N PRO A 27 2.19 8.99 14.10
CA PRO A 27 3.60 9.35 14.24
C PRO A 27 4.36 9.13 12.92
N GLY A 28 5.25 10.06 12.58
CA GLY A 28 6.10 9.97 11.39
C GLY A 28 6.99 11.19 11.23
N SER A 29 7.63 11.28 10.07
CA SER A 29 8.50 12.39 9.70
C SER A 29 8.08 13.01 8.37
N PHE A 30 8.26 14.32 8.24
CA PHE A 30 8.01 15.06 7.01
C PHE A 30 9.32 15.53 6.40
N ALA A 31 9.45 15.40 5.09
CA ALA A 31 10.55 15.94 4.30
C ALA A 31 9.98 16.81 3.18
N TYR A 32 10.48 18.04 3.04
CA TYR A 32 10.11 18.94 1.94
C TYR A 32 11.20 19.00 0.88
N ASP A 33 10.82 18.74 -0.37
CA ASP A 33 11.61 19.02 -1.55
C ASP A 33 11.06 20.28 -2.23
N ALA A 34 11.80 21.39 -2.11
CA ALA A 34 11.43 22.67 -2.70
C ALA A 34 11.50 22.68 -4.23
N ALA A 35 12.42 21.92 -4.83
CA ALA A 35 12.56 21.85 -6.29
C ALA A 35 11.41 21.05 -6.91
N GLY A 36 11.09 19.92 -6.29
CA GLY A 36 9.93 19.08 -6.64
C GLY A 36 8.59 19.59 -6.09
N GLN A 37 8.60 20.65 -5.28
CA GLN A 37 7.41 21.22 -4.62
C GLN A 37 6.57 20.12 -3.95
N THR A 38 7.24 19.20 -3.26
CA THR A 38 6.63 17.97 -2.73
C THR A 38 7.00 17.79 -1.27
N VAL A 39 6.01 17.50 -0.43
CA VAL A 39 6.21 17.02 0.93
C VAL A 39 5.94 15.54 0.98
N THR A 40 6.85 14.82 1.61
CA THR A 40 6.77 13.38 1.84
C THR A 40 6.61 13.12 3.32
N PHE A 41 5.50 12.50 3.70
CA PHE A 41 5.30 11.92 5.02
C PHE A 41 5.74 10.46 5.02
N THR A 42 6.63 10.12 5.96
CA THR A 42 7.04 8.74 6.24
C THR A 42 6.49 8.34 7.61
N PRO A 43 5.44 7.50 7.67
CA PRO A 43 4.93 6.94 8.91
C PRO A 43 6.03 6.19 9.68
N ALA A 44 6.06 6.32 11.01
CA ALA A 44 7.03 5.61 11.86
C ALA A 44 6.70 4.10 11.99
N ALA A 45 5.45 3.74 11.77
CA ALA A 45 4.96 2.37 11.68
C ALA A 45 4.07 2.22 10.44
N PRO A 46 3.91 1.01 9.88
CA PRO A 46 2.97 0.76 8.80
C PRO A 46 1.55 1.24 9.15
N LEU A 47 0.88 1.88 8.18
CA LEU A 47 -0.52 2.27 8.35
C LEU A 47 -1.42 1.03 8.38
N GLU A 48 -2.49 1.11 9.15
CA GLU A 48 -3.47 0.03 9.25
C GLU A 48 -4.17 -0.17 7.89
N PRO A 49 -4.38 -1.41 7.44
CA PRO A 49 -5.07 -1.69 6.19
C PRO A 49 -6.58 -1.44 6.31
N GLY A 50 -7.21 -1.00 5.22
CA GLY A 50 -8.65 -0.71 5.18
C GLY A 50 -9.07 0.53 5.99
N THR A 51 -8.14 1.45 6.26
CA THR A 51 -8.33 2.60 7.14
C THR A 51 -8.24 3.91 6.36
N THR A 52 -9.19 4.82 6.60
CA THR A 52 -9.18 6.18 6.08
C THR A 52 -8.36 7.09 6.98
N TYR A 53 -7.46 7.86 6.38
CA TYR A 53 -6.60 8.84 7.05
C TYR A 53 -6.87 10.23 6.50
N ASP A 54 -6.91 11.21 7.40
CA ASP A 54 -6.93 12.63 7.10
C ASP A 54 -5.51 13.18 7.01
N VAL A 55 -5.28 14.05 6.03
CA VAL A 55 -4.05 14.82 5.88
C VAL A 55 -4.43 16.29 5.93
N THR A 56 -4.02 16.97 7.01
CA THR A 56 -4.19 18.41 7.17
C THR A 56 -2.88 19.12 6.88
N ILE A 57 -2.97 20.14 6.04
CA ILE A 57 -1.87 20.98 5.58
C ILE A 57 -2.26 22.43 5.87
N ALA A 58 -1.50 23.12 6.72
CA ALA A 58 -1.76 24.51 7.08
C ALA A 58 -0.47 25.28 7.32
N GLY A 59 -0.55 26.61 7.33
CA GLY A 59 0.61 27.47 7.66
C GLY A 59 1.60 27.68 6.51
N ALA A 60 1.56 26.89 5.44
CA ALA A 60 2.42 27.07 4.27
C ALA A 60 2.29 28.47 3.67
N SER A 61 3.41 29.12 3.38
CA SER A 61 3.44 30.42 2.69
C SER A 61 4.22 30.30 1.38
N SER A 62 3.76 30.97 0.32
CA SER A 62 4.48 30.95 -0.96
C SER A 62 5.84 31.62 -0.86
N VAL A 63 6.88 30.96 -1.39
CA VAL A 63 8.19 31.58 -1.65
C VAL A 63 8.22 31.94 -3.13
N GLY A 64 8.01 33.23 -3.42
CA GLY A 64 7.80 33.77 -4.75
C GLY A 64 8.59 33.14 -5.88
N VAL A 65 7.89 32.81 -6.96
CA VAL A 65 8.47 32.51 -8.28
C VAL A 65 8.34 33.71 -9.21
N PRO A 66 9.20 33.85 -10.24
CA PRO A 66 9.08 34.92 -11.22
C PRO A 66 7.68 34.95 -11.86
N GLY A 67 6.91 36.01 -11.58
CA GLY A 67 5.54 36.20 -12.08
C GLY A 67 4.41 35.69 -11.18
N GLY A 68 4.70 35.21 -9.97
CA GLY A 68 3.69 34.78 -8.98
C GLY A 68 3.72 35.58 -7.68
N ASP A 69 2.67 35.44 -6.87
CA ASP A 69 2.56 36.11 -5.57
C ASP A 69 3.47 35.45 -4.52
N SER A 70 4.18 36.29 -3.75
CA SER A 70 5.08 35.88 -2.67
C SER A 70 4.46 36.18 -1.31
N GLY A 71 4.69 35.32 -0.31
CA GLY A 71 4.20 35.54 1.07
C GLY A 71 2.70 35.35 1.22
N VAL A 72 2.04 34.68 0.27
CA VAL A 72 0.63 34.33 0.38
C VAL A 72 0.52 33.07 1.22
N GLN A 73 -0.23 33.16 2.32
CA GLN A 73 -0.51 32.01 3.18
C GLN A 73 -1.57 31.11 2.54
N GLN A 74 -1.30 29.82 2.49
CA GLN A 74 -2.27 28.80 2.11
C GLN A 74 -3.39 28.76 3.16
N VAL A 75 -4.66 28.82 2.71
CA VAL A 75 -5.80 28.44 3.55
C VAL A 75 -5.68 26.95 3.86
N GLY A 76 -5.76 26.57 5.14
CA GLY A 76 -5.61 25.18 5.56
C GLY A 76 -6.50 24.22 4.75
N VAL A 77 -5.90 23.15 4.24
CA VAL A 77 -6.57 22.12 3.44
C VAL A 77 -6.54 20.82 4.21
N THR A 78 -7.69 20.14 4.28
CA THR A 78 -7.78 18.75 4.72
C THR A 78 -8.21 17.89 3.54
N THR A 79 -7.44 16.85 3.27
CA THR A 79 -7.75 15.81 2.27
C THR A 79 -7.69 14.43 2.92
N GLN A 80 -8.21 13.41 2.24
CA GLN A 80 -8.24 12.04 2.74
C GLN A 80 -7.67 11.06 1.72
N PHE A 81 -7.10 9.97 2.25
CA PHE A 81 -6.82 8.76 1.50
C PHE A 81 -7.23 7.54 2.32
N ALA A 82 -7.45 6.42 1.66
CA ALA A 82 -7.72 5.14 2.32
C ALA A 82 -6.62 4.15 1.97
N THR A 83 -6.18 3.38 2.97
CA THR A 83 -5.38 2.18 2.72
C THR A 83 -6.28 1.06 2.21
N ILE A 84 -5.74 0.21 1.34
CA ILE A 84 -6.45 -0.97 0.84
C ILE A 84 -6.61 -2.01 1.95
N SER A 85 -7.77 -2.67 2.02
CA SER A 85 -7.99 -3.73 3.01
C SER A 85 -7.19 -4.98 2.68
N ILE A 86 -7.00 -5.86 3.67
CA ILE A 86 -6.35 -7.16 3.49
C ILE A 86 -7.12 -8.01 2.47
N GLU A 87 -8.46 -7.96 2.53
CA GLU A 87 -9.36 -8.61 1.58
C GLU A 87 -9.16 -8.12 0.14
N ALA A 88 -9.07 -6.81 -0.04
CA ALA A 88 -8.88 -6.21 -1.35
C ALA A 88 -7.50 -6.57 -1.92
N GLN A 89 -6.45 -6.54 -1.09
CA GLN A 89 -5.11 -6.97 -1.49
C GLN A 89 -5.07 -8.45 -1.93
N MET A 90 -5.78 -9.33 -1.22
CA MET A 90 -5.92 -10.74 -1.63
C MET A 90 -6.69 -10.88 -2.95
N ALA A 91 -7.76 -10.08 -3.13
CA ALA A 91 -8.54 -10.08 -4.36
C ALA A 91 -7.71 -9.60 -5.55
N ASP A 92 -6.92 -8.55 -5.41
CA ASP A 92 -6.02 -8.05 -6.46
C ASP A 92 -5.03 -9.14 -6.90
N LEU A 93 -4.44 -9.86 -5.95
CA LEU A 93 -3.54 -10.98 -6.27
C LEU A 93 -4.30 -12.15 -6.94
N PHE A 94 -5.52 -12.43 -6.49
CA PHE A 94 -6.37 -13.46 -7.10
C PHE A 94 -6.73 -13.12 -8.56
N TYR A 95 -7.10 -11.86 -8.84
CA TYR A 95 -7.46 -11.41 -10.18
C TYR A 95 -6.25 -11.35 -11.10
N GLU A 96 -5.09 -10.87 -10.64
CA GLU A 96 -3.87 -10.89 -11.44
C GLU A 96 -3.49 -12.32 -11.87
N ILE A 97 -3.62 -13.30 -10.97
CA ILE A 97 -3.40 -14.70 -11.34
C ILE A 97 -4.37 -15.12 -12.45
N GLY A 98 -5.63 -14.70 -12.37
CA GLY A 98 -6.65 -14.98 -13.39
C GLY A 98 -6.29 -14.37 -14.75
N ASP A 99 -5.89 -13.10 -14.77
CA ASP A 99 -5.49 -12.40 -15.98
C ASP A 99 -4.28 -13.07 -16.65
N ARG A 100 -3.31 -13.53 -15.85
CA ARG A 100 -2.14 -14.25 -16.36
C ARG A 100 -2.43 -15.67 -16.85
N ILE A 101 -3.49 -16.31 -16.33
CA ILE A 101 -4.00 -17.55 -16.93
C ILE A 101 -4.62 -17.24 -18.29
N ALA A 102 -5.40 -16.16 -18.38
CA ALA A 102 -6.12 -15.78 -19.59
C ALA A 102 -5.18 -15.32 -20.73
N ASP A 103 -4.10 -14.62 -20.41
CA ASP A 103 -3.09 -14.18 -21.38
C ASP A 103 -2.04 -15.26 -21.73
N GLY A 104 -2.09 -16.41 -21.06
CA GLY A 104 -1.19 -17.54 -21.30
C GLY A 104 0.21 -17.41 -20.70
N THR A 105 0.47 -16.38 -19.90
CA THR A 105 1.76 -16.19 -19.20
C THR A 105 1.91 -17.07 -17.96
N LEU A 106 0.82 -17.71 -17.51
CA LEU A 106 0.82 -18.64 -16.38
C LEU A 106 0.22 -19.99 -16.74
N ASN A 107 0.82 -21.06 -16.23
CA ASN A 107 0.23 -22.39 -16.34
C ASN A 107 -1.16 -22.44 -15.66
N PRO A 108 -2.24 -22.85 -16.36
CA PRO A 108 -3.60 -22.78 -15.81
C PRO A 108 -3.80 -23.62 -14.53
N LEU A 109 -3.17 -24.79 -14.44
CA LEU A 109 -3.28 -25.65 -13.24
C LEU A 109 -2.51 -25.05 -12.06
N ALA A 110 -1.33 -24.49 -12.30
CA ALA A 110 -0.57 -23.78 -11.28
C ALA A 110 -1.35 -22.58 -10.75
N GLY A 111 -1.88 -21.75 -11.65
CA GLY A 111 -2.68 -20.57 -11.31
C GLY A 111 -3.95 -20.92 -10.53
N ALA A 112 -4.72 -21.92 -10.95
CA ALA A 112 -5.92 -22.36 -10.22
C ALA A 112 -5.61 -22.84 -8.79
N LEU A 113 -4.49 -23.54 -8.60
CA LEU A 113 -4.06 -23.98 -7.26
C LEU A 113 -3.58 -22.83 -6.38
N LEU A 114 -2.98 -21.78 -6.96
CA LEU A 114 -2.62 -20.56 -6.24
C LEU A 114 -3.88 -19.76 -5.84
N GLN A 115 -4.80 -19.55 -6.77
CA GLN A 115 -6.11 -18.94 -6.51
C GLN A 115 -6.89 -19.67 -5.41
N GLN A 116 -6.83 -21.01 -5.39
CA GLN A 116 -7.44 -21.80 -4.31
C GLN A 116 -6.85 -21.45 -2.93
N LYS A 117 -5.53 -21.28 -2.80
CA LYS A 117 -4.90 -20.93 -1.52
C LYS A 117 -5.29 -19.53 -1.06
N LEU A 118 -5.35 -18.57 -1.98
CA LEU A 118 -5.83 -17.22 -1.67
C LEU A 118 -7.29 -17.24 -1.23
N LEU A 119 -8.14 -18.01 -1.90
CA LEU A 119 -9.54 -18.12 -1.55
C LEU A 119 -9.74 -18.77 -0.17
N PHE A 120 -8.96 -19.80 0.17
CA PHE A 120 -8.97 -20.38 1.51
C PHE A 120 -8.48 -19.41 2.58
N SER A 121 -7.45 -18.62 2.29
CA SER A 121 -6.97 -17.55 3.19
C SER A 121 -8.07 -16.51 3.44
N TYR A 122 -8.69 -16.03 2.36
CA TYR A 122 -9.79 -15.07 2.43
C TYR A 122 -10.95 -15.59 3.29
N PHE A 123 -11.44 -16.80 3.01
CA PHE A 123 -12.54 -17.37 3.80
C PHE A 123 -12.16 -17.63 5.25
N ALA A 124 -10.91 -17.98 5.53
CA ALA A 124 -10.43 -18.12 6.91
C ALA A 124 -10.55 -16.80 7.69
N LEU A 125 -10.23 -15.66 7.09
CA LEU A 125 -10.45 -14.34 7.71
C LEU A 125 -11.94 -14.06 7.95
N GLN A 126 -12.81 -14.40 7.00
CA GLN A 126 -14.27 -14.20 7.14
C GLN A 126 -14.88 -14.98 8.32
N ILE A 127 -14.26 -16.09 8.73
CA ILE A 127 -14.69 -16.88 9.88
C ILE A 127 -13.83 -16.65 11.13
N ASN A 128 -13.10 -15.53 11.18
CA ASN A 128 -12.22 -15.12 12.29
C ASN A 128 -11.17 -16.20 12.65
N ARG A 129 -10.48 -16.73 11.63
CA ARG A 129 -9.40 -17.71 11.74
C ARG A 129 -8.09 -17.17 11.14
N PRO A 130 -7.47 -16.15 11.77
CA PRO A 130 -6.21 -15.59 11.27
C PRO A 130 -5.07 -16.63 11.24
N ASP A 131 -5.07 -17.59 12.17
CA ASP A 131 -4.15 -18.74 12.18
C ASP A 131 -4.22 -19.56 10.88
N LYS A 132 -5.43 -19.78 10.37
CA LYS A 132 -5.65 -20.53 9.14
C LYS A 132 -5.37 -19.67 7.91
N ALA A 133 -5.70 -18.38 7.95
CA ALA A 133 -5.38 -17.46 6.87
C ALA A 133 -3.87 -17.42 6.60
N ILE A 134 -3.07 -17.24 7.66
CA ILE A 134 -1.60 -17.27 7.58
C ILE A 134 -1.12 -18.62 7.04
N LEU A 135 -1.60 -19.74 7.55
CA LEU A 135 -1.23 -21.08 7.06
C LEU A 135 -1.51 -21.25 5.55
N TYR A 136 -2.61 -20.69 5.05
CA TYR A 136 -2.93 -20.77 3.62
C TYR A 136 -2.05 -19.85 2.77
N LEU A 137 -1.64 -18.68 3.27
CA LEU A 137 -0.67 -17.81 2.61
C LEU A 137 0.75 -18.42 2.62
N GLU A 138 1.16 -19.08 3.70
CA GLU A 138 2.41 -19.84 3.73
C GLU A 138 2.38 -20.99 2.71
N ALA A 139 1.25 -21.70 2.61
CA ALA A 139 1.05 -22.73 1.59
C ALA A 139 1.01 -22.16 0.16
N PHE A 140 0.54 -20.92 -0.02
CA PHE A 140 0.63 -20.19 -1.28
C PHE A 140 2.09 -19.92 -1.64
N ILE A 141 2.89 -19.37 -0.73
CA ILE A 141 4.32 -19.09 -0.94
C ILE A 141 5.07 -20.39 -1.31
N TYR A 142 4.88 -21.46 -0.53
CA TYR A 142 5.47 -22.76 -0.83
C TYR A 142 5.14 -23.26 -2.25
N LYS A 143 3.91 -23.00 -2.71
CA LYS A 143 3.49 -23.37 -4.07
C LYS A 143 4.14 -22.50 -5.12
N VAL A 144 4.24 -21.19 -4.90
CA VAL A 144 4.94 -20.25 -5.78
C VAL A 144 6.39 -20.68 -5.98
N GLU A 145 7.15 -20.88 -4.90
CA GLU A 145 8.55 -21.31 -4.94
C GLU A 145 8.71 -22.67 -5.64
N LYS A 146 7.81 -23.63 -5.34
CA LYS A 146 7.82 -24.93 -6.00
C LYS A 146 7.54 -24.82 -7.51
N TYR A 147 6.61 -23.96 -7.91
CA TYR A 147 6.27 -23.77 -9.32
C TYR A 147 7.34 -23.03 -10.09
N GLU A 148 8.05 -22.09 -9.45
CA GLU A 148 9.28 -21.49 -9.99
C GLU A 148 10.33 -22.57 -10.27
N TRP A 149 10.61 -23.44 -9.28
CA TRP A 149 11.58 -24.52 -9.46
C TRP A 149 11.24 -25.46 -10.62
N HIS A 150 9.95 -25.67 -10.88
CA HIS A 150 9.46 -26.46 -12.01
C HIS A 150 9.31 -25.68 -13.34
N GLY A 151 9.66 -24.39 -13.38
CA GLY A 151 9.53 -23.54 -14.57
C GLY A 151 8.09 -23.21 -14.97
N LEU A 152 7.13 -23.32 -14.05
CA LEU A 152 5.72 -23.01 -14.28
C LEU A 152 5.38 -21.53 -14.01
N ILE A 153 6.28 -20.83 -13.31
CA ILE A 153 6.21 -19.41 -12.94
C ILE A 153 7.60 -18.82 -13.15
N SER A 154 7.68 -17.57 -13.63
CA SER A 154 8.98 -16.87 -13.79
C SER A 154 9.55 -16.43 -12.42
N PRO A 155 10.87 -16.35 -12.25
CA PRO A 155 11.48 -15.91 -10.99
C PRO A 155 10.99 -14.53 -10.51
N ASP A 156 10.83 -13.57 -11.42
CA ASP A 156 10.33 -12.23 -11.08
C ASP A 156 8.90 -12.28 -10.52
N LEU A 157 8.04 -13.11 -11.12
CA LEU A 157 6.67 -13.29 -10.67
C LEU A 157 6.61 -14.02 -9.32
N ALA A 158 7.48 -15.02 -9.14
CA ALA A 158 7.59 -15.75 -7.89
C ALA A 158 8.05 -14.84 -6.74
N ALA A 159 9.02 -13.96 -7.00
CA ALA A 159 9.51 -12.98 -6.04
C ALA A 159 8.43 -11.96 -5.66
N ASP A 160 7.72 -11.38 -6.64
CA ASP A 160 6.64 -10.41 -6.39
C ASP A 160 5.52 -11.03 -5.54
N TRP A 161 5.00 -12.19 -5.95
CA TRP A 161 3.89 -12.84 -5.27
C TRP A 161 4.27 -13.32 -3.88
N THR A 162 5.49 -13.79 -3.69
CA THR A 162 6.02 -14.14 -2.36
C THR A 162 6.07 -12.92 -1.46
N ALA A 163 6.61 -11.79 -1.93
CA ALA A 163 6.68 -10.56 -1.16
C ALA A 163 5.29 -10.03 -0.76
N ARG A 164 4.32 -10.08 -1.68
CA ARG A 164 2.94 -9.66 -1.40
C ARG A 164 2.24 -10.59 -0.41
N ALA A 165 2.44 -11.91 -0.52
CA ALA A 165 1.92 -12.86 0.46
C ALA A 165 2.55 -12.68 1.85
N GLN A 166 3.85 -12.41 1.93
CA GLN A 166 4.53 -12.10 3.20
C GLN A 166 4.04 -10.79 3.83
N SER A 167 3.77 -9.77 3.01
CA SER A 167 3.13 -8.53 3.46
C SER A 167 1.75 -8.80 4.06
N LEU A 168 0.93 -9.62 3.40
CA LEU A 168 -0.39 -10.02 3.93
C LEU A 168 -0.27 -10.77 5.25
N ILE A 169 0.66 -11.73 5.37
CA ILE A 169 0.92 -12.45 6.63
C ILE A 169 1.28 -11.48 7.76
N THR A 170 2.14 -10.50 7.47
CA THR A 170 2.56 -9.49 8.45
C THR A 170 1.38 -8.64 8.90
N GLN A 171 0.53 -8.19 7.97
CA GLN A 171 -0.66 -7.40 8.29
C GLN A 171 -1.68 -8.19 9.11
N ILE A 172 -1.97 -9.44 8.75
CA ILE A 172 -2.88 -10.31 9.50
C ILE A 172 -2.35 -10.59 10.90
N SER A 173 -1.03 -10.73 11.06
CA SER A 173 -0.41 -10.99 12.37
C SER A 173 -0.46 -9.79 13.32
N ALA A 174 -0.71 -8.59 12.79
CA ALA A 174 -0.79 -7.36 13.56
C ALA A 174 -2.24 -7.02 14.02
N GLN A 175 -3.23 -7.77 13.55
CA GLN A 175 -4.64 -7.68 13.96
C GLN A 175 -4.90 -8.50 15.23
#